data_AF-A0A5C7FXV8-F1
#
_entry.id   AF-A0A5C7FXV8-F1
#
_cell.length_a   1.000
_cell.length_b   1.000
_cell.length_c   1.000
_cell.angle_alpha   90.00
_cell.angle_beta   90.00
_cell.angle_gamma   90.00
#
_symmetry.space_group_name_H-M   'P 1'
#
loop_
_entity.id
_entity.type
_entity.pdbx_description
1 polymer ?
#
loop_
_entity_poly.entity_id
_entity_poly.type
_entity_poly.pdbx_seq_one_letter_code
_entity_poly.pdbx_strand_id
1 'polypeptide(L)'
;MKRAAKGKAPADGSKSQVVALILVLVVGSLGIHRFYLGYTTIGILQLLTLGGCGIWALIDLIRIATGDLGPADGSAYDPTL
;
A
#
# COMPACT_ATOMS: atom_id res chain seq x y z
N MET A 1 -4.63 -24.17 5.52
CA MET A 1 -5.99 -23.85 5.03
C MET A 1 -6.69 -22.97 6.05
N LYS A 2 -6.88 -21.68 5.75
CA LYS A 2 -7.84 -20.73 6.36
C LYS A 2 -7.46 -19.33 5.88
N ARG A 3 -7.79 -19.00 4.64
CA ARG A 3 -8.04 -17.59 4.28
C ARG A 3 -9.51 -17.39 4.56
N ALA A 4 -9.81 -16.90 5.76
CA ALA A 4 -11.16 -16.53 6.13
C ALA A 4 -11.57 -15.36 5.22
N ALA A 5 -12.43 -15.66 4.24
CA ALA A 5 -13.24 -14.66 3.59
C ALA A 5 -14.05 -13.96 4.69
N LYS A 6 -13.67 -12.73 5.04
CA LYS A 6 -14.49 -11.86 5.88
C LYS A 6 -15.00 -10.75 4.97
N GLY A 7 -16.30 -10.82 4.69
CA GLY A 7 -16.96 -9.98 3.70
C GLY A 7 -17.22 -8.54 4.16
N LYS A 8 -17.21 -7.69 3.12
CA LYS A 8 -18.10 -6.55 2.83
C LYS A 8 -17.96 -5.26 3.65
N ALA A 9 -17.36 -4.27 3.00
CA ALA A 9 -17.89 -2.91 2.92
C ALA A 9 -17.97 -2.52 1.42
N PRO A 10 -19.01 -1.81 0.95
CA PRO A 10 -19.06 -1.29 -0.41
C PRO A 10 -18.23 -0.02 -0.46
N ALA A 11 -17.09 -0.06 -1.13
CA ALA A 11 -16.45 1.14 -1.62
C ALA A 11 -16.01 0.82 -3.05
N ASP A 12 -16.52 1.58 -4.00
CA ASP A 12 -16.26 1.48 -5.44
C ASP A 12 -14.79 1.83 -5.81
N GLY A 13 -13.81 1.33 -5.05
CA GLY A 13 -12.40 1.71 -5.09
C GLY A 13 -11.49 0.50 -5.04
N SER A 14 -11.61 -0.39 -6.02
CA SER A 14 -10.60 -1.39 -6.34
C SER A 14 -9.20 -0.77 -6.32
N LYS A 15 -8.33 -1.22 -5.41
CA LYS A 15 -6.94 -0.75 -5.31
C LYS A 15 -6.05 -1.70 -6.11
N SER A 16 -5.18 -1.12 -6.93
CA SER A 16 -4.33 -1.84 -7.87
C SER A 16 -2.95 -2.05 -7.30
N GLN A 17 -2.41 -3.25 -7.45
CA GLN A 17 -1.02 -3.52 -7.08
C GLN A 17 -0.05 -2.73 -7.97
N VAL A 18 -0.36 -2.61 -9.26
CA VAL A 18 0.45 -1.90 -10.24
C VAL A 18 0.52 -0.40 -9.90
N VAL A 19 -0.61 0.21 -9.56
CA VAL A 19 -0.67 1.61 -9.12
C VAL A 19 0.13 1.82 -7.84
N ALA A 20 0.04 0.89 -6.87
CA ALA A 20 0.84 0.96 -5.65
C ALA A 20 2.37 0.86 -5.93
N LEU A 21 2.78 0.02 -6.89
CA LEU A 21 4.17 -0.10 -7.34
C LEU A 21 4.67 1.18 -8.03
N ILE A 22 3.84 1.80 -8.87
CA ILE A 22 4.19 3.06 -9.52
C ILE A 22 4.31 4.18 -8.48
N LEU A 23 3.37 4.26 -7.53
CA LEU A 23 3.39 5.27 -6.47
C LEU A 23 4.62 5.13 -5.58
N VAL A 24 5.05 3.91 -5.22
CA VAL A 24 6.25 3.74 -4.40
C VAL A 24 7.53 4.09 -5.17
N LEU A 25 7.55 3.92 -6.50
CA LEU A 25 8.70 4.31 -7.33
C LEU A 25 8.81 5.83 -7.53
N VAL A 26 7.69 6.52 -7.78
CA VAL A 26 7.67 7.96 -8.06
C VAL A 26 7.66 8.79 -6.78
N VAL A 27 6.97 8.30 -5.75
CA VAL A 27 6.62 9.07 -4.55
C VAL A 27 6.82 8.28 -3.24
N GLY A 28 7.56 7.17 -3.28
CA GLY A 28 7.74 6.29 -2.12
C GLY A 28 8.56 6.91 -0.99
N SER A 29 9.50 7.81 -1.30
CA SER A 29 10.22 8.58 -0.27
C SER A 29 9.29 9.50 0.52
N LEU A 30 8.20 9.98 -0.10
CA LEU A 30 7.15 10.77 0.54
C LEU A 30 6.07 9.91 1.21
N GLY A 31 6.10 8.58 1.05
CA GLY A 31 5.15 7.67 1.70
C GLY A 31 3.72 7.70 1.12
N ILE A 32 3.50 8.31 -0.06
CA ILE A 32 2.15 8.50 -0.65
C ILE A 32 1.49 7.17 -0.99
N HIS A 33 2.26 6.14 -1.35
CA HIS A 33 1.76 4.78 -1.60
C HIS A 33 1.02 4.20 -0.38
N ARG A 34 1.40 4.57 0.84
CA ARG A 34 0.70 4.13 2.06
C ARG A 34 -0.65 4.79 2.22
N PHE A 35 -0.81 6.05 1.82
CA PHE A 35 -2.12 6.71 1.80
C PHE A 35 -3.06 6.06 0.80
N TYR A 36 -2.55 5.67 -0.38
CA TYR A 36 -3.32 4.92 -1.37
C TYR A 36 -3.82 3.58 -0.82
N LEU A 37 -2.97 2.88 -0.09
CA LEU A 37 -3.34 1.61 0.56
C LEU A 37 -4.24 1.78 1.79
N GLY A 38 -4.41 3.00 2.31
CA GLY A 38 -5.20 3.30 3.51
C GLY A 38 -4.40 3.38 4.82
N TYR A 39 -3.08 3.23 4.76
CA TYR A 39 -2.16 3.39 5.89
C TYR A 39 -1.74 4.85 6.11
N THR A 40 -2.72 5.76 6.24
CA THR A 40 -2.53 7.20 6.41
C THR A 40 -1.63 7.54 7.61
N THR A 41 -1.86 6.93 8.77
CA THR A 41 -1.07 7.18 9.99
C THR A 41 0.41 6.89 9.78
N ILE A 42 0.72 5.80 9.06
CA ILE A 42 2.11 5.41 8.83
C ILE A 42 2.75 6.29 7.76
N GLY A 43 2.01 6.67 6.72
CA GLY A 43 2.47 7.65 5.73
C GLY A 43 2.82 9.00 6.37
N ILE A 44 2.01 9.48 7.31
CA ILE A 44 2.30 10.70 8.09
C ILE A 44 3.55 10.51 8.95
N LEU A 45 3.70 9.37 9.63
CA LEU A 45 4.90 9.07 10.42
C LEU A 45 6.17 9.06 9.55
N GLN A 46 6.05 8.53 8.33
CA GLN A 46 7.15 8.48 7.37
C GLN A 46 7.51 9.88 6.86
N LEU A 47 6.53 10.77 6.68
CA LEU A 47 6.77 12.18 6.35
C LEU A 47 7.43 12.95 7.51
N LEU A 48 6.97 12.72 8.75
CA LEU A 48 7.55 13.33 9.95
C LEU A 48 9.01 12.89 10.19
N THR A 49 9.36 11.69 9.75
CA THR A 49 10.74 11.17 9.80
C THR A 49 11.56 11.53 8.55
N LEU A 50 11.11 12.50 7.74
CA LEU A 50 11.73 12.92 6.47
C LEU A 50 11.93 11.78 5.46
N GLY A 51 11.05 10.78 5.47
CA GLY A 51 11.04 9.73 4.45
C GLY A 51 12.16 8.69 4.57
N GLY A 52 12.88 8.64 5.71
CA GLY A 52 13.88 7.60 6.01
C GLY A 52 14.92 7.37 4.90
N CYS A 53 15.33 8.42 4.17
CA CYS A 53 16.24 8.36 3.01
C CYS A 53 15.84 7.36 1.91
N GLY A 54 14.55 7.01 1.78
CA GLY A 54 14.08 6.05 0.77
C GLY A 54 14.25 4.57 1.14
N ILE A 55 14.86 4.24 2.28
CA ILE A 55 14.95 2.85 2.77
C ILE A 55 13.54 2.29 3.05
N TRP A 56 12.67 3.12 3.62
CA TRP A 56 11.27 2.75 3.84
C TRP A 56 10.52 2.47 2.54
N ALA A 57 10.76 3.27 1.51
CA ALA A 57 10.19 3.06 0.18
C ALA A 57 10.66 1.74 -0.43
N LEU A 58 11.94 1.39 -0.25
CA LEU A 58 12.51 0.13 -0.73
C LEU A 58 11.88 -1.09 -0.04
N ILE A 59 11.71 -1.03 1.29
CA ILE A 59 11.05 -2.10 2.04
C ILE A 59 9.61 -2.26 1.57
N ASP A 60 8.86 -1.16 1.45
CA ASP A 60 7.47 -1.21 0.99
C ASP A 60 7.35 -1.67 -0.47
N LEU A 61 8.28 -1.29 -1.36
CA LEU A 61 8.35 -1.78 -2.73
C LEU A 61 8.47 -3.30 -2.77
N ILE A 62 9.40 -3.87 -2.00
CA ILE A 62 9.58 -5.34 -1.94
C ILE A 62 8.29 -5.99 -1.42
N ARG A 63 7.67 -5.44 -0.38
CA ARG A 63 6.45 -6.00 0.21
C ARG A 63 5.23 -5.88 -0.70
N ILE A 64 5.09 -4.80 -1.47
CA ILE A 64 4.04 -4.66 -2.48
C ILE A 64 4.29 -5.64 -3.64
N ALA A 65 5.55 -5.76 -4.08
CA ALA A 65 5.93 -6.69 -5.15
C ALA A 65 5.69 -8.16 -4.78
N THR A 66 5.93 -8.53 -3.52
CA THR A 66 5.62 -9.87 -2.99
C THR A 66 4.16 -10.06 -2.59
N GLY A 67 3.34 -8.99 -2.63
CA GLY A 67 1.94 -9.03 -2.20
C GLY A 67 1.75 -9.18 -0.69
N ASP A 68 2.80 -8.97 0.10
CA ASP A 68 2.76 -8.95 1.58
C ASP A 68 2.13 -7.66 2.10
N LEU A 69 2.41 -6.52 1.45
CA LEU A 69 1.74 -5.26 1.74
C LEU A 69 0.50 -5.13 0.87
N GLY A 70 -0.67 -5.44 1.44
CA GLY A 70 -1.98 -5.27 0.80
C GLY A 70 -2.78 -4.08 1.34
N PRO A 71 -3.93 -3.75 0.74
CA PRO A 71 -4.84 -2.72 1.23
C PRO A 71 -5.19 -2.87 2.72
N ALA A 72 -5.23 -1.76 3.44
CA ALA A 72 -5.57 -1.75 4.87
C ALA A 72 -6.98 -2.29 5.16
N ASP A 73 -7.86 -2.21 4.17
CA ASP A 73 -9.24 -2.72 4.24
C ASP A 73 -9.32 -4.26 4.16
N GLY A 74 -8.18 -4.94 3.96
CA GLY A 74 -8.13 -6.39 3.81
C GLY A 74 -8.68 -6.91 2.48
N SER A 75 -9.03 -6.01 1.55
CA SER A 75 -9.38 -6.38 0.18
C SER A 75 -8.17 -6.92 -0.56
N ALA A 76 -8.41 -7.88 -1.47
CA ALA A 76 -7.38 -8.29 -2.42
C ALA A 76 -7.13 -7.15 -3.42
N TYR A 77 -5.91 -7.10 -3.96
CA TYR A 77 -5.63 -6.23 -5.10
C TYR A 77 -6.53 -6.59 -6.26
N ASP A 78 -7.08 -5.57 -6.89
CA ASP A 78 -7.86 -5.77 -8.09
C ASP A 78 -6.91 -6.04 -9.27
N PRO A 79 -7.06 -7.16 -10.00
CA PRO A 79 -6.24 -7.47 -11.17
C PRO A 79 -6.66 -6.69 -12.43
N THR A 80 -7.80 -6.00 -12.38
CA THR A 80 -8.39 -5.21 -13.47
C THR A 80 -7.89 -3.76 -13.49
N LEU A 81 -7.03 -3.43 -12.53
CA LEU A 81 -6.14 -2.28 -12.58
C LEU A 81 -4.66 -2.69 -12.58
#